data_AF-A0A662HN83-F1
#
_entry.id   AF-A0A662HN83-F1
#
_cell.length_a   1.000
_cell.length_b   1.000
_cell.length_c   1.000
_cell.angle_alpha   90.00
_cell.angle_beta   90.00
_cell.angle_gamma   90.00
#
_symmetry.space_group_name_H-M   'P 1'
#
loop_
_entity.id
_entity.type
_entity.pdbx_description
1 polymer ?
#
loop_
_entity_poly.entity_id
_entity_poly.type
_entity_poly.pdbx_seq_one_letter_code
_entity_poly.pdbx_strand_id
1 'polypeptide(L)'
;MKRRKITVIILTAIILAVLYPLIIEPNLIVSTTLIRIKSKKIPLSFNGFKIIQLSDLHFGEFHLSIREDIILNKVREVQPDLIVITGDIVSDPRGLKEAVSFIEKLASVAKVIVILGNWDHSS
;
A
#
# COMPACT_ATOMS: atom_id res chain seq x y z
N MET A 1 -22.17 30.69 26.35
CA MET A 1 -22.54 29.60 25.40
C MET A 1 -21.83 29.69 24.04
N LYS A 2 -21.81 30.82 23.32
CA LYS A 2 -21.15 30.95 22.00
C LYS A 2 -19.64 30.61 22.00
N ARG A 3 -18.88 31.12 22.98
CA ARG A 3 -17.42 30.86 23.09
C ARG A 3 -17.09 29.36 23.25
N ARG A 4 -17.85 28.64 24.10
CA ARG A 4 -17.69 27.18 24.29
C ARG A 4 -17.94 26.39 23.01
N LYS A 5 -18.92 26.79 22.18
CA LYS A 5 -19.17 26.15 20.87
C LYS A 5 -18.00 26.36 19.90
N ILE A 6 -17.45 27.58 19.85
CA ILE A 6 -16.28 27.89 19.00
C ILE A 6 -15.06 27.06 19.42
N THR A 7 -14.78 26.97 20.73
CA THR A 7 -13.66 26.17 21.23
C THR A 7 -13.79 24.70 20.83
N VAL A 8 -15.00 24.12 20.95
CA VAL A 8 -15.24 22.72 20.53
C VAL A 8 -15.00 22.53 19.04
N ILE A 9 -15.45 23.47 18.20
CA ILE A 9 -15.22 23.42 16.75
C ILE A 9 -13.73 23.45 16.43
N ILE A 10 -12.97 24.36 17.05
CA ILE A 10 -11.52 24.50 16.84
C ILE A 10 -10.80 23.21 17.26
N LEU A 11 -11.09 22.68 18.45
CA LEU A 11 -10.47 21.44 18.93
C LEU A 11 -10.77 20.26 17.99
N THR A 12 -12.02 20.17 17.52
CA THR A 12 -12.42 19.12 16.57
C THR A 12 -11.64 19.25 15.26
N ALA A 13 -11.50 20.47 14.73
CA ALA A 13 -10.74 20.73 13.51
C ALA A 13 -9.26 20.35 13.66
N ILE A 14 -8.65 20.66 14.80
CA ILE A 14 -7.25 20.28 15.09
C ILE A 14 -7.10 18.76 15.13
N ILE A 15 -8.01 18.06 15.81
CA ILE A 15 -8.00 16.59 15.88
C ILE A 15 -8.10 16.00 14.47
N LEU A 16 -9.04 16.48 13.65
CA LEU A 16 -9.18 15.99 12.27
C LEU A 16 -7.94 16.28 11.42
N ALA A 17 -7.33 17.46 11.58
CA ALA A 17 -6.09 17.83 10.87
C ALA A 17 -4.90 16.93 11.24
N VAL A 18 -4.87 16.39 12.47
CA VAL A 18 -3.84 15.45 12.92
C VAL A 18 -4.17 14.01 12.49
N LEU A 19 -5.42 13.58 12.61
CA LEU A 19 -5.83 12.22 12.25
C LEU A 19 -5.77 11.96 10.75
N TYR A 20 -6.01 12.98 9.92
CA TYR A 20 -6.01 12.84 8.47
C TYR A 20 -4.67 12.28 7.92
N PRO A 21 -3.51 12.94 8.11
CA PRO A 21 -2.24 12.45 7.57
C PRO A 21 -1.73 11.20 8.28
N LEU A 22 -2.10 10.97 9.55
CA LEU A 22 -1.60 9.83 10.33
C LEU A 22 -2.34 8.52 10.04
N ILE A 23 -3.63 8.58 9.75
CA ILE A 23 -4.48 7.39 9.67
C ILE A 23 -5.24 7.33 8.35
N ILE A 24 -5.89 8.43 7.96
CA ILE A 24 -6.86 8.41 6.85
C ILE A 24 -6.15 8.29 5.50
N GLU A 25 -5.27 9.24 5.19
CA GLU A 25 -4.54 9.30 3.92
C GLU A 25 -3.75 8.00 3.64
N PRO A 26 -2.85 7.54 4.53
CA PRO A 26 -2.00 6.37 4.23
C PRO A 26 -2.78 5.07 4.05
N ASN A 27 -3.95 4.93 4.68
CA ASN A 27 -4.71 3.68 4.66
C ASN A 27 -5.87 3.65 3.67
N LEU A 28 -6.46 4.79 3.32
CA LEU A 28 -7.64 4.84 2.45
C LEU A 28 -7.33 5.34 1.04
N ILE A 29 -6.24 6.10 0.86
CA ILE A 29 -5.90 6.68 -0.43
C ILE A 29 -4.88 5.79 -1.12
N VAL A 30 -5.39 4.81 -1.88
CA VAL A 30 -4.57 3.96 -2.76
C VAL A 30 -4.75 4.45 -4.18
N SER A 31 -3.71 5.02 -4.79
CA SER A 31 -3.72 5.41 -6.21
C SER A 31 -3.08 4.32 -7.08
N THR A 32 -3.49 4.25 -8.35
CA THR A 32 -2.94 3.29 -9.32
C THR A 32 -2.51 4.04 -10.57
N THR A 33 -1.23 3.94 -10.91
CA THR A 33 -0.65 4.57 -12.11
C THR A 33 -0.39 3.51 -13.15
N LEU A 34 -1.04 3.62 -14.31
CA LEU A 34 -0.81 2.71 -15.43
C LEU A 34 0.26 3.26 -16.36
N ILE A 35 1.38 2.53 -16.49
CA ILE A 35 2.45 2.87 -17.41
C ILE A 35 2.49 1.83 -18.53
N ARG A 36 2.34 2.28 -19.78
CA ARG A 36 2.43 1.42 -20.98
C ARG A 36 3.83 1.52 -21.57
N ILE A 37 4.60 0.43 -21.45
CA ILE A 37 5.96 0.36 -21.99
C ILE A 37 5.89 -0.31 -23.37
N LYS A 38 6.46 0.34 -24.39
CA LYS A 38 6.63 -0.22 -25.73
C LYS A 38 8.06 -0.03 -26.18
N SER A 39 8.71 -1.11 -26.61
CA SER A 39 10.09 -1.06 -27.10
C SER A 39 10.36 -2.21 -28.05
N LYS A 40 11.15 -1.96 -29.10
CA LYS A 40 11.64 -3.02 -30.01
C LYS A 40 12.59 -4.01 -29.30
N LYS A 41 13.11 -3.64 -28.12
CA LYS A 41 13.97 -4.51 -27.30
C LYS A 41 13.17 -5.48 -26.42
N ILE A 42 11.85 -5.30 -26.31
CA ILE A 42 10.99 -6.19 -25.53
C ILE A 42 10.50 -7.31 -26.45
N PRO A 43 10.71 -8.59 -26.11
CA PRO A 43 10.23 -9.70 -26.92
C PRO A 43 8.70 -9.68 -27.10
N LEU A 44 8.22 -10.13 -28.25
CA LEU A 44 6.79 -10.19 -28.57
C LEU A 44 5.99 -11.06 -27.57
N SER A 45 6.63 -12.02 -26.91
CA SER A 45 6.01 -12.85 -25.87
C SER A 45 5.56 -12.06 -24.64
N PHE A 46 6.08 -10.85 -24.42
CA PHE A 46 5.64 -9.94 -23.35
C PHE A 46 4.52 -8.99 -23.77
N ASN A 47 3.97 -9.14 -24.98
CA ASN A 47 2.86 -8.31 -25.40
C ASN A 47 1.62 -8.59 -24.53
N GLY A 48 1.14 -7.55 -23.84
CA GLY A 48 0.04 -7.68 -22.89
C GLY A 48 0.44 -8.19 -21.50
N PHE A 49 1.73 -8.47 -21.27
CA PHE A 49 2.24 -8.86 -19.95
C PHE A 49 2.10 -7.70 -18.97
N LYS A 50 1.50 -7.96 -17.81
CA LYS A 50 1.19 -6.96 -16.79
C LYS A 50 2.02 -7.21 -15.54
N ILE A 51 2.73 -6.18 -15.11
CA ILE A 51 3.47 -6.16 -13.86
C ILE A 51 2.81 -5.14 -12.94
N ILE A 52 2.46 -5.57 -11.73
CA ILE A 52 2.15 -4.66 -10.64
C ILE A 52 3.40 -4.46 -9.80
N GLN A 53 3.76 -3.21 -9.57
CA GLN A 53 4.80 -2.84 -8.62
C GLN A 53 4.15 -2.22 -7.38
N LEU A 54 4.47 -2.77 -6.21
CA LEU A 54 4.14 -2.23 -4.89
C LEU A 54 5.44 -1.85 -4.19
N SER A 55 5.40 -0.85 -3.32
CA SER A 55 6.54 -0.37 -2.55
C SER A 55 6.04 0.27 -1.26
N ASP A 56 6.90 0.38 -0.24
CA ASP A 56 6.66 1.19 0.96
C ASP A 56 5.31 0.84 1.62
N LEU A 57 5.09 -0.45 1.83
CA LEU A 57 3.86 -0.97 2.44
C LEU A 57 3.80 -0.63 3.93
N HIS A 58 4.94 -0.60 4.62
CA HIS A 58 5.06 -0.10 5.99
C HIS A 58 4.07 -0.70 6.99
N PHE A 59 3.92 -2.03 6.99
CA PHE A 59 3.15 -2.75 8.02
C PHE A 59 3.72 -2.45 9.42
N GLY A 60 2.84 -2.10 10.36
CA GLY A 60 3.24 -1.67 11.71
C GLY A 60 2.18 -0.77 12.38
N GLU A 61 2.62 0.13 13.25
CA GLU A 61 1.77 0.91 14.19
C GLU A 61 0.55 1.62 13.59
N PHE A 62 0.65 2.17 12.38
CA PHE A 62 -0.42 2.94 11.74
C PHE A 62 -1.08 2.21 10.56
N HIS A 63 -0.76 0.93 10.35
CA HIS A 63 -1.35 0.12 9.30
C HIS A 63 -2.76 -0.34 9.68
N LEU A 64 -3.71 -0.16 8.76
CA LEU A 64 -5.07 -0.66 8.88
C LEU A 64 -5.35 -1.71 7.80
N SER A 65 -5.97 -2.83 8.20
CA SER A 65 -6.28 -3.95 7.30
C SER A 65 -7.15 -3.56 6.10
N ILE A 66 -7.94 -2.48 6.20
CA ILE A 66 -8.73 -1.96 5.07
C ILE A 66 -7.86 -1.59 3.86
N ARG A 67 -6.62 -1.14 4.10
CA ARG A 67 -5.67 -0.81 3.03
C ARG A 67 -5.33 -2.06 2.20
N GLU A 68 -5.17 -3.20 2.87
CA GLU A 68 -4.89 -4.48 2.20
C GLU A 68 -6.01 -4.86 1.25
N ASP A 69 -7.27 -4.77 1.70
CA ASP A 69 -8.43 -5.14 0.90
C ASP A 69 -8.58 -4.24 -0.33
N ILE A 70 -8.35 -2.93 -0.17
CA ILE A 70 -8.35 -1.97 -1.28
C ILE A 70 -7.27 -2.33 -2.31
N ILE A 71 -6.03 -2.58 -1.85
CA ILE A 71 -4.92 -2.94 -2.75
C ILE A 71 -5.24 -4.28 -3.44
N LEU A 72 -5.65 -5.30 -2.70
CA LEU A 72 -5.88 -6.64 -3.22
C LEU A 72 -7.00 -6.66 -4.26
N ASN A 73 -8.07 -5.89 -4.06
CA ASN A 73 -9.13 -5.76 -5.05
C ASN A 73 -8.62 -5.13 -6.34
N LYS A 74 -7.85 -4.04 -6.25
CA LYS A 74 -7.22 -3.41 -7.43
C LYS A 74 -6.25 -4.35 -8.15
N VAL A 75 -5.47 -5.12 -7.40
CA VAL A 75 -4.57 -6.14 -7.97
C VAL A 75 -5.37 -7.18 -8.75
N ARG A 76 -6.47 -7.70 -8.18
CA ARG A 76 -7.34 -8.67 -8.85
C ARG A 76 -8.00 -8.11 -10.12
N GLU A 77 -8.43 -6.85 -10.10
CA GLU A 77 -9.01 -6.18 -11.26
C GLU A 77 -8.01 -6.06 -12.43
N VAL A 78 -6.74 -5.80 -12.13
CA VAL A 78 -5.70 -5.68 -13.16
C VAL A 78 -5.37 -7.04 -13.80
N GLN A 79 -5.55 -8.14 -13.07
CA GLN A 79 -5.15 -9.50 -13.48
C GLN A 79 -3.67 -9.54 -13.93
N PRO A 80 -2.71 -9.28 -13.01
CA PRO A 80 -1.30 -9.23 -13.35
C PRO A 80 -0.72 -10.62 -13.62
N ASP A 81 0.33 -10.67 -14.42
CA ASP A 81 1.15 -11.87 -14.59
C ASP A 81 2.26 -11.96 -13.53
N LEU A 82 2.67 -10.81 -12.98
CA LEU A 82 3.69 -10.69 -11.96
C LEU A 82 3.39 -9.53 -11.00
N ILE A 83 3.60 -9.77 -9.71
CA ILE A 83 3.59 -8.76 -8.67
C ILE A 83 5.02 -8.64 -8.13
N VAL A 84 5.52 -7.41 -8.03
CA VAL A 84 6.85 -7.11 -7.48
C VAL A 84 6.69 -6.14 -6.32
N ILE A 85 7.26 -6.48 -5.17
CA ILE A 85 7.33 -5.61 -3.99
C ILE A 85 8.77 -5.11 -3.87
N THR A 86 8.96 -3.79 -3.96
CA THR A 86 10.27 -3.14 -4.08
C THR A 86 10.79 -2.53 -2.78
N GLY A 87 10.53 -3.17 -1.64
CA GLY A 87 11.09 -2.81 -0.33
C GLY A 87 10.11 -2.12 0.62
N ASP A 88 10.62 -1.91 1.83
CA ASP A 88 9.97 -1.24 2.96
C ASP A 88 8.59 -1.82 3.26
N ILE A 89 8.60 -3.13 3.49
CA ILE A 89 7.42 -3.94 3.73
C ILE A 89 6.95 -3.72 5.16
N VAL A 90 7.88 -3.78 6.12
CA VAL A 90 7.59 -3.73 7.54
C VAL A 90 8.31 -2.54 8.17
N SER A 91 7.59 -1.73 8.94
CA SER A 91 8.16 -0.60 9.69
C SER A 91 8.66 -1.02 11.06
N ASP A 92 8.02 -2.03 11.67
CA ASP A 92 8.39 -2.56 12.97
C ASP A 92 7.95 -4.03 13.13
N PRO A 93 8.57 -4.83 14.03
CA PRO A 93 8.31 -6.26 14.13
C PRO A 93 6.85 -6.67 14.37
N ARG A 94 6.00 -5.78 14.90
CA ARG A 94 4.57 -6.08 15.14
C ARG A 94 3.81 -6.29 13.84
N GLY A 95 4.26 -5.70 12.72
CA GLY A 95 3.61 -5.79 11.41
C GLY A 95 4.02 -7.01 10.57
N LEU A 96 4.97 -7.82 11.03
CA LEU A 96 5.51 -8.94 10.25
C LEU A 96 4.44 -9.98 9.89
N LYS A 97 3.56 -10.30 10.84
CA LYS A 97 2.52 -11.33 10.63
C LYS A 97 1.51 -10.88 9.58
N GLU A 98 1.07 -9.63 9.66
CA GLU A 98 0.14 -8.99 8.74
C GLU A 98 0.77 -8.88 7.35
N ALA A 99 2.04 -8.48 7.27
CA ALA A 99 2.79 -8.41 6.02
C ALA A 99 2.88 -9.78 5.32
N VAL A 100 3.24 -10.84 6.05
CA VAL A 100 3.32 -12.20 5.50
C VAL A 100 1.95 -12.65 5.00
N SER A 101 0.90 -12.50 5.82
CA SER A 101 -0.48 -12.83 5.44
C SER A 101 -0.92 -12.05 4.19
N PHE A 102 -0.57 -10.77 4.07
CA PHE A 102 -0.89 -9.98 2.89
C PHE A 102 -0.14 -10.46 1.64
N ILE A 103 1.15 -10.78 1.77
CA ILE A 103 1.96 -11.33 0.67
C ILE A 103 1.40 -12.69 0.21
N GLU A 104 0.94 -13.54 1.12
CA GLU A 104 0.26 -14.80 0.79
C GLU A 104 -1.03 -14.56 -0.01
N LYS A 105 -1.84 -13.57 0.39
CA LYS A 105 -3.03 -13.17 -0.38
C LYS A 105 -2.65 -12.69 -1.78
N LEU A 106 -1.59 -11.90 -1.94
CA LEU A 106 -1.09 -11.47 -3.25
C LEU A 106 -0.60 -12.66 -4.09
N ALA A 107 0.11 -13.60 -3.46
CA ALA A 107 0.63 -14.80 -4.10
C ALA A 107 -0.47 -15.74 -4.61
N SER A 108 -1.67 -15.68 -4.04
CA SER A 108 -2.85 -16.37 -4.59
C SER A 108 -3.36 -15.79 -5.91
N VAL A 109 -2.99 -14.55 -6.24
CA VAL A 109 -3.43 -13.87 -7.47
C VAL A 109 -2.44 -14.06 -8.61
N ALA A 110 -1.14 -13.86 -8.33
CA ALA A 110 -0.06 -14.02 -9.30
C ALA A 110 1.26 -14.31 -8.59
N LYS A 111 2.31 -14.64 -9.36
CA LYS A 111 3.65 -14.80 -8.78
C LYS A 111 4.09 -13.49 -8.12
N VAL A 112 4.57 -13.58 -6.88
CA VAL A 112 5.10 -12.44 -6.13
C VAL A 112 6.63 -12.55 -6.04
N ILE A 113 7.32 -11.46 -6.35
CA ILE A 113 8.75 -11.27 -6.09
C ILE A 113 8.90 -10.16 -5.06
N VAL A 114 9.67 -10.42 -4.02
CA VAL A 114 9.92 -9.48 -2.94
C VAL A 114 11.39 -9.10 -2.92
N ILE A 115 11.65 -7.81 -2.89
CA ILE A 115 12.97 -7.21 -2.71
C ILE A 115 12.92 -6.47 -1.37
N LEU A 116 13.93 -6.69 -0.52
CA LEU A 116 13.99 -6.06 0.80
C LEU A 116 14.47 -4.61 0.69
N GLY A 117 13.84 -3.74 1.47
CA GLY A 117 14.26 -2.35 1.69
C GLY A 117 15.12 -2.20 2.93
N ASN A 118 15.49 -0.98 3.26
CA ASN A 118 16.33 -0.70 4.43
C ASN A 118 15.60 -0.95 5.75
N TRP A 119 14.29 -0.69 5.81
CA TRP A 119 13.50 -0.97 7.02
C TRP A 119 13.39 -2.47 7.30
N ASP A 120 13.37 -3.28 6.25
CA ASP A 120 13.26 -4.74 6.37
C ASP A 120 14.54 -5.41 6.90
N HIS A 121 15.70 -4.76 6.75
CA HIS A 121 17.00 -5.26 7.24
C HIS A 121 17.33 -4.86 8.68
N SER A 122 16.68 -3.81 9.19
CA SER A 122 17.11 -3.12 10.41
C SER A 122 16.33 -3.56 11.66
N SER A 123 15.56 -4.64 11.56
CA SER A 123 14.70 -5.20 12.62
C SER A 123 15.40 -6.28 13.44
#